data_AF-D7IFY8-F1
#
_entry.id   AF-D7IFY8-F1
#
_cell.length_a   1.000
_cell.length_b   1.000
_cell.length_c   1.000
_cell.angle_alpha   90.00
_cell.angle_beta   90.00
_cell.angle_gamma   90.00
#
_symmetry.space_group_name_H-M   'P 1'
#
loop_
_entity.id
_entity.type
_entity.pdbx_description
1 polymer ?
#
loop_
_entity_poly.entity_id
_entity_poly.type
_entity_poly.pdbx_seq_one_letter_code
_entity_poly.pdbx_strand_id
1 'polypeptide(L)' 'MRTINLIVIHCSATREDKDFTEYDLDVCHRRRGFNGAGYHFYIRKNGDIKSTRPIEKVGAHAKGFILFTPIYVSCYYNQ' A
#
# COMPACT_ATOMS: atom_id res chain seq x y z
N MET A 1 -7.00 -14.93 -14.07
CA MET A 1 -6.59 -13.56 -13.72
C MET A 1 -7.80 -12.82 -13.19
N ARG A 2 -7.73 -12.15 -12.02
CA ARG A 2 -8.87 -11.40 -11.46
C ARG A 2 -9.11 -10.14 -12.30
N THR A 3 -10.35 -9.87 -12.67
CA THR A 3 -10.71 -8.62 -13.34
C THR A 3 -10.59 -7.45 -12.36
N ILE A 4 -9.89 -6.41 -12.77
CA ILE A 4 -9.64 -5.21 -12.00
C ILE A 4 -10.24 -4.03 -12.76
N ASN A 5 -11.11 -3.28 -12.11
CA ASN A 5 -11.87 -2.20 -12.75
C ASN A 5 -11.68 -0.83 -12.09
N LEU A 6 -10.95 -0.75 -10.97
CA LEU A 6 -10.74 0.48 -10.21
C LEU A 6 -9.33 0.49 -9.62
N ILE A 7 -8.66 1.63 -9.64
CA ILE A 7 -7.36 1.83 -8.95
C ILE A 7 -7.59 2.87 -7.84
N VAL A 8 -7.05 2.64 -6.64
CA VAL A 8 -7.31 3.48 -5.45
C VAL A 8 -6.04 4.01 -4.82
N ILE A 9 -5.73 5.27 -5.09
CA ILE A 9 -4.54 5.93 -4.59
C ILE A 9 -4.73 6.47 -3.17
N HIS A 10 -3.75 6.23 -2.31
CA HIS A 10 -3.65 6.67 -0.92
C HIS A 10 -2.27 7.28 -0.64
N CYS A 11 -2.06 7.73 0.60
CA CYS A 11 -0.87 8.36 1.12
C CYS A 11 -0.46 7.68 2.44
N SER A 12 0.84 7.61 2.77
CA SER A 12 1.31 6.85 3.95
C SER A 12 1.15 7.65 5.22
N ALA A 13 0.84 8.96 5.08
CA ALA A 13 0.84 9.93 6.16
C ALA A 13 2.16 9.91 6.96
N THR A 14 3.26 9.54 6.30
CA THR A 14 4.60 9.61 6.85
C THR A 14 5.15 11.02 6.61
N ARG A 15 5.79 11.62 7.61
CA ARG A 15 6.54 12.87 7.42
C ARG A 15 7.59 12.73 6.32
N GLU A 16 7.81 13.78 5.56
CA GLU A 16 8.78 13.79 4.46
C GLU A 16 10.22 13.53 4.89
N ASP A 17 10.62 13.90 6.10
CA ASP A 17 11.98 13.69 6.59
C ASP A 17 12.27 12.24 7.01
N LYS A 18 11.25 11.36 6.99
CA LYS A 18 11.40 9.96 7.34
C LYS A 18 11.48 9.08 6.11
N ASP A 19 12.43 8.15 6.11
CA ASP A 19 12.42 7.05 5.17
C ASP A 19 11.58 5.89 5.74
N PHE A 20 10.41 5.65 5.15
CA PHE A 20 9.48 4.61 5.59
C PHE A 20 9.48 3.46 4.60
N THR A 21 10.20 2.38 4.92
CA THR A 21 10.46 1.29 3.98
C THR A 21 9.25 0.39 3.74
N GLU A 22 9.30 -0.43 2.70
CA GLU A 22 8.34 -1.52 2.48
C GLU A 22 8.32 -2.52 3.64
N TYR A 23 9.44 -2.68 4.35
CA TYR A 23 9.54 -3.49 5.55
C TYR A 23 8.80 -2.82 6.72
N ASP A 24 9.01 -1.52 6.92
CA ASP A 24 8.29 -0.75 7.96
C ASP A 24 6.78 -0.76 7.72
N LEU A 25 6.37 -0.66 6.45
CA LEU A 25 4.99 -0.79 6.02
C LEU A 25 4.40 -2.15 6.40
N ASP A 26 5.10 -3.24 6.07
CA ASP A 26 4.66 -4.61 6.40
C ASP A 26 4.54 -4.82 7.92
N VAL A 27 5.55 -4.40 8.68
CA VAL A 27 5.54 -4.45 10.15
C VAL A 27 4.38 -3.62 10.73
N CYS A 28 4.18 -2.40 10.25
CA CYS A 28 3.08 -1.52 10.69
C CYS A 28 1.71 -2.16 10.44
N HIS A 29 1.51 -2.75 9.26
CA HIS A 29 0.27 -3.43 8.90
C HIS A 29 0.04 -4.70 9.73
N ARG A 30 1.08 -5.52 9.96
CA ARG A 30 0.98 -6.70 10.82
C ARG A 30 0.62 -6.35 12.25
N ARG A 31 1.20 -5.27 12.81
CA ARG A 31 0.85 -4.75 14.15
C ARG A 31 -0.62 -4.33 14.25
N ARG A 32 -1.24 -3.95 13.14
CA ARG A 32 -2.68 -3.62 13.05
C ARG A 32 -3.57 -4.85 12.82
N GLY A 33 -3.01 -6.06 12.85
CA GLY A 33 -3.73 -7.32 12.64
C GLY A 33 -3.91 -7.72 11.18
N PHE A 34 -3.23 -7.06 10.24
CA PHE A 34 -3.29 -7.46 8.84
C PHE A 34 -2.29 -8.58 8.53
N ASN A 35 -2.63 -9.43 7.57
CA ASN A 35 -1.72 -10.45 7.06
C ASN A 35 -0.69 -9.84 6.09
N GLY A 36 0.24 -9.06 6.63
CA GLY A 36 1.25 -8.30 5.89
C GLY A 36 0.74 -7.01 5.27
N ALA A 37 1.52 -6.45 4.34
CA ALA A 37 1.16 -5.26 3.60
C ALA A 37 -0.26 -5.37 2.97
N GLY A 38 -1.02 -4.30 3.13
CA GLY A 38 -2.43 -4.21 2.71
C GLY A 38 -2.58 -3.69 1.29
N TYR A 39 -1.51 -3.15 0.72
CA TYR A 39 -1.44 -2.62 -0.64
C TYR A 39 -0.78 -3.65 -1.56
N HIS A 40 -1.00 -3.50 -2.86
CA HIS A 40 -0.35 -4.34 -3.87
C HIS A 40 1.02 -3.79 -4.26
N PHE A 41 1.12 -2.47 -4.34
CA PHE A 41 2.34 -1.77 -4.74
C PHE A 41 2.59 -0.60 -3.80
N TYR A 42 3.87 -0.36 -3.52
CA TYR A 42 4.35 0.73 -2.68
C TYR A 42 5.46 1.46 -3.43
N ILE A 43 5.38 2.79 -3.51
CA ILE A 43 6.38 3.60 -4.23
C ILE A 43 7.15 4.40 -3.20
N ARG A 44 8.46 4.25 -3.22
CA ARG A 44 9.39 4.87 -2.27
C ARG A 44 9.69 6.32 -2.68
N LYS A 45 10.30 7.10 -1.78
CA LYS A 45 10.67 8.51 -2.08
C LYS A 45 11.55 8.64 -3.31
N ASN A 46 12.43 7.67 -3.52
CA ASN A 46 13.36 7.62 -4.64
C ASN A 46 12.68 7.20 -5.97
N GLY A 47 11.37 6.93 -5.98
CA GLY A 47 10.63 6.48 -7.15
C GLY A 47 10.59 4.96 -7.33
N ASP A 48 11.28 4.17 -6.50
CA ASP A 48 11.25 2.71 -6.60
C ASP A 48 9.85 2.16 -6.35
N ILE A 49 9.41 1.26 -7.22
CA ILE A 49 8.15 0.53 -7.05
C ILE A 49 8.45 -0.82 -6.40
N LYS A 50 7.83 -1.09 -5.25
CA LYS A 50 7.91 -2.36 -4.52
C LYS A 50 6.59 -3.10 -4.64
N SER A 51 6.65 -4.32 -5.19
CA SER A 51 5.53 -5.27 -5.19
C SER A 51 5.43 -5.91 -3.81
N THR A 52 4.29 -5.73 -3.13
CA THR A 52 4.13 -6.17 -1.73
C THR A 52 3.13 -7.32 -1.64
N ARG A 53 1.83 -7.05 -1.80
CA ARG A 53 0.82 -8.11 -1.85
C ARG A 53 0.60 -8.60 -3.29
N PRO A 54 0.62 -9.92 -3.55
CA PRO A 54 0.29 -10.48 -4.87
C PRO A 54 -1.04 -9.96 -5.41
N ILE A 55 -1.11 -9.63 -6.69
CA ILE A 55 -2.29 -9.01 -7.33
C ILE A 55 -3.49 -9.96 -7.38
N GLU A 56 -3.23 -11.26 -7.28
CA GLU A 56 -4.22 -12.33 -7.23
C GLU A 56 -4.92 -12.40 -5.86
N LYS A 57 -4.30 -11.86 -4.80
CA LYS A 57 -4.88 -11.82 -3.46
C LYS A 57 -5.72 -10.57 -3.30
N VAL A 58 -6.74 -10.62 -2.44
CA VAL A 58 -7.53 -9.44 -2.09
C VAL A 58 -6.67 -8.49 -1.24
N GLY A 59 -6.67 -7.19 -1.55
CA GLY A 59 -6.02 -6.15 -0.75
C GLY A 59 -6.65 -5.95 0.63
N ALA A 60 -6.14 -5.01 1.42
CA ALA A 60 -6.70 -4.60 2.71
C ALA A 60 -6.60 -3.08 2.92
N HIS A 61 -6.85 -2.31 1.86
CA HIS A 61 -6.59 -0.86 1.82
C HIS A 61 -7.84 0.02 1.66
N ALA A 62 -8.90 -0.46 1.01
CA ALA A 62 -10.12 0.30 0.77
C ALA A 62 -11.37 -0.55 1.05
N LYS A 63 -11.90 -0.48 2.28
CA LYS A 63 -13.10 -1.23 2.69
C LYS A 63 -14.27 -0.93 1.75
N GLY A 64 -14.99 -1.97 1.31
CA GLY A 64 -16.09 -1.85 0.34
C GLY A 64 -15.68 -1.88 -1.13
N PHE A 65 -14.40 -1.64 -1.44
CA PHE A 65 -13.87 -1.64 -2.81
C PHE A 65 -12.81 -2.74 -3.07
N ILE A 66 -12.42 -3.47 -2.02
CA ILE A 66 -11.34 -4.47 -1.98
C ILE A 66 -11.41 -5.58 -3.05
N LEU A 67 -12.61 -5.88 -3.57
CA LEU A 67 -12.80 -6.89 -4.62
C LEU A 67 -12.37 -6.44 -6.03
N PHE A 68 -12.25 -5.13 -6.26
CA PHE A 68 -12.06 -4.56 -7.60
C PHE A 68 -10.76 -3.75 -7.76
N THR A 69 -9.96 -3.62 -6.70
CA THR A 69 -8.93 -2.59 -6.61
C THR A 69 -7.52 -3.11 -6.40
N PRO A 70 -6.57 -2.77 -7.27
CA PRO A 70 -5.17 -2.68 -6.95
C PRO A 70 -4.74 -1.21 -6.77
N ILE A 71 -3.79 -1.00 -5.85
CA ILE A 71 -2.81 0.12 -5.84
C ILE A 71 -3.40 1.46 -5.40
N TYR A 72 -2.91 2.16 -4.37
CA TYR A 72 -1.52 2.55 -4.02
C TYR A 72 -1.45 3.29 -2.67
N VAL A 73 -0.27 3.39 -2.01
CA VAL A 73 0.12 4.49 -1.11
C VAL A 73 1.50 5.07 -1.48
N SER A 74 1.61 6.37 -1.78
CA SER A 74 2.76 7.20 -1.38
C SER A 74 2.44 8.66 -1.67
N CYS A 75 2.19 9.39 -0.60
CA CYS A 75 2.64 10.76 -0.51
C CYS A 75 3.26 10.88 0.87
N TYR A 76 4.42 11.49 0.93
CA TYR A 76 4.96 11.99 2.18
C TYR A 76 4.18 13.25 2.51
N TYR A 77 3.84 13.44 3.78
CA TYR A 77 3.10 14.62 4.21
C TYR A 77 4.10 15.76 4.44
N ASN A 78 3.92 16.89 3.74
CA ASN A 78 4.63 18.16 3.98
C ASN A 78 3.92 18.93 5.11
N GLN A 79 3.96 18.41 6.34
CA GLN A 79 3.64 19.21 7.52
C GLN A 79 4.93 19.63 8.20
#